data_AF-A0A098M7M5-F1
#
_entry.id   AF-A0A098M7M5-F1
#
_cell.length_a   1.000
_cell.length_b   1.000
_cell.length_c   1.000
_cell.angle_alpha   90.00
_cell.angle_beta   90.00
_cell.angle_gamma   90.00
#
_symmetry.space_group_name_H-M   'P 1'
#
loop_
_entity.id
_entity.type
_entity.pdbx_description
1 polymer ?
#
loop_
_entity_poly.entity_id
_entity_poly.type
_entity_poly.pdbx_seq_one_letter_code
_entity_poly.pdbx_strand_id
1 'polypeptide(L)' 'MILRIEELRLELNKLSAYKRLADPEVIKASQELDDALNMYNILLEKRISE' A
#
# COMPACT_ATOMS: atom_id res chain seq x y z
N MET A 1 -8.86 -2.99 7.11
CA MET A 1 -7.49 -2.68 6.67
C MET A 1 -6.97 -3.58 5.58
N ILE A 2 -7.03 -4.91 5.73
CA ILE A 2 -6.57 -5.85 4.68
C ILE A 2 -7.25 -5.57 3.32
N LEU A 3 -8.56 -5.34 3.30
CA LEU A 3 -9.27 -4.97 2.06
C LEU A 3 -8.73 -3.69 1.41
N ARG A 4 -8.41 -2.67 2.21
CA ARG A 4 -7.84 -1.39 1.71
C ARG A 4 -6.43 -1.58 1.15
N ILE A 5 -5.62 -2.42 1.80
CA ILE A 5 -4.29 -2.81 1.29
C ILE A 5 -4.44 -3.51 -0.06
N GLU A 6 -5.40 -4.41 -0.20
CA GLU A 6 -5.64 -5.13 -1.45
C GLU A 6 -6.13 -4.20 -2.58
N GLU A 7 -7.01 -3.25 -2.28
CA GLU A 7 -7.43 -2.21 -3.23
C GLU A 7 -6.23 -1.39 -3.73
N LEU A 8 -5.40 -0.89 -2.82
CA LEU A 8 -4.22 -0.10 -3.14
C LEU A 8 -3.17 -0.91 -3.93
N ARG A 9 -3.01 -2.20 -3.59
CA ARG A 9 -2.14 -3.13 -4.34
C ARG A 9 -2.62 -3.29 -5.77
N LEU A 10 -3.93 -3.47 -5.98
CA LEU A 10 -4.51 -3.58 -7.32
C LEU A 10 -4.37 -2.29 -8.11
N GLU A 11 -4.57 -1.13 -7.47
CA GLU A 11 -4.38 0.18 -8.10
C GLU A 11 -2.93 0.41 -8.55
N LEU A 12 -1.97 0.19 -7.65
CA LEU A 12 -0.55 0.31 -7.96
C LEU A 12 -0.14 -0.61 -9.11
N ASN A 13 -0.57 -1.88 -9.08
CA ASN A 13 -0.29 -2.84 -10.15
C ASN A 13 -0.86 -2.40 -11.50
N LYS A 14 -2.06 -1.82 -11.51
CA LYS A 14 -2.65 -1.26 -12.74
C LYS A 14 -1.82 -0.09 -13.25
N LEU A 15 -1.41 0.82 -12.38
CA LEU A 15 -0.61 1.99 -12.78
C LEU A 15 0.77 1.58 -13.30
N SER A 16 1.46 0.66 -12.62
CA SER A 16 2.79 0.18 -13.02
C SER A 16 2.79 -0.65 -14.30
N ALA A 17 1.63 -1.18 -14.72
CA ALA A 17 1.51 -1.91 -15.98
C ALA A 17 1.62 -0.99 -17.22
N TYR A 18 1.26 0.29 -17.07
CA TYR A 18 1.19 1.24 -18.20
C TYR A 18 2.07 2.47 -18.01
N LYS A 19 2.58 2.73 -16.81
CA LYS A 19 3.41 3.89 -16.47
C LYS A 19 4.79 3.45 -16.00
N ARG A 20 5.77 4.37 -16.12
CA ARG A 20 7.10 4.16 -15.55
C ARG A 20 7.01 4.15 -14.03
N LEU A 21 7.86 3.38 -13.36
CA LEU A 21 7.88 3.34 -11.89
C LEU A 21 8.20 4.71 -11.25
N ALA A 22 8.94 5.56 -11.96
CA ALA A 22 9.24 6.93 -11.53
C ALA A 22 8.12 7.94 -11.86
N ASP A 23 7.00 7.49 -12.44
CA ASP A 23 5.85 8.34 -12.69
C ASP A 23 5.27 8.83 -11.35
N PRO A 24 4.97 10.14 -11.19
CA PRO A 24 4.48 10.69 -9.93
C PRO A 24 3.21 10.00 -9.40
N GLU A 25 2.34 9.51 -10.27
CA GLU A 25 1.12 8.83 -9.87
C GLU A 25 1.41 7.42 -9.36
N VAL A 26 2.38 6.72 -9.97
CA VAL A 26 2.86 5.42 -9.48
C VAL A 26 3.54 5.58 -8.12
N ILE A 27 4.38 6.61 -7.98
CA ILE A 27 5.05 6.92 -6.70
C ILE A 27 4.01 7.19 -5.61
N LYS A 28 3.01 8.04 -5.91
CA LYS A 28 1.95 8.37 -4.96
C LYS A 28 1.15 7.14 -4.53
N ALA A 29 0.71 6.30 -5.48
CA ALA A 29 -0.01 5.07 -5.18
C ALA A 29 0.85 4.09 -4.35
N SER A 30 2.17 4.05 -4.61
CA SER A 30 3.11 3.25 -3.81
C SER A 30 3.21 3.75 -2.38
N GLN A 31 3.29 5.07 -2.18
CA GLN A 31 3.34 5.66 -0.84
C GLN A 31 2.05 5.42 -0.04
N GLU A 32 0.89 5.55 -0.69
CA GLU A 32 -0.39 5.25 -0.04
C GLU A 32 -0.51 3.78 0.40
N LEU A 33 0.01 2.85 -0.41
CA LEU A 33 0.09 1.44 -0.06
C LEU A 33 1.04 1.19 1.14
N ASP A 34 2.23 1.80 1.12
CA ASP A 34 3.20 1.68 2.20
C ASP A 34 2.65 2.21 3.53
N ASP A 35 1.94 3.34 3.52
CA ASP A 35 1.30 3.89 4.72
C ASP A 35 0.24 2.92 5.29
N ALA A 36 -0.57 2.31 4.42
CA ALA A 36 -1.56 1.33 4.82
C ALA A 36 -0.93 0.06 5.42
N LEU A 37 0.18 -0.41 4.84
CA LEU A 37 0.94 -1.56 5.35
C LEU A 37 1.59 -1.24 6.70
N ASN A 38 2.19 -0.06 6.86
CA ASN A 38 2.80 0.38 8.10
C ASN A 38 1.77 0.45 9.24
N MET A 39 0.61 1.06 8.97
CA MET A 39 -0.48 1.08 9.96
C MET A 39 -0.93 -0.33 10.33
N TYR A 40 -0.97 -1.27 9.38
CA TYR A 40 -1.40 -2.64 9.65
C TYR A 40 -0.37 -3.39 10.51
N ASN A 41 0.91 -3.21 10.22
CA ASN A 41 1.99 -3.78 11.04
C ASN A 41 1.93 -3.27 12.48
N ILE A 42 1.73 -1.97 12.69
CA ILE A 42 1.58 -1.40 14.05
C ILE A 42 0.40 -2.06 14.80
N LEU A 43 -0.73 -2.30 14.12
CA LEU A 43 -1.87 -2.97 14.75
C LEU A 43 -1.61 -4.45 15.04
N LEU A 44 -0.87 -5.14 14.17
CA LEU A 44 -0.44 -6.51 14.41
C LEU A 44 0.49 -6.60 15.61
N GLU A 45 1.47 -5.72 15.71
CA GLU A 45 2.40 -5.65 16.84
C GLU A 45 1.69 -5.41 18.17
N LYS A 46 0.70 -4.50 18.18
CA LYS A 46 -0.15 -4.27 19.36
C LYS A 46 -0.92 -5.52 19.76
N ARG A 47 -1.51 -6.24 18.80
CA ARG A 47 -2.25 -7.48 19.07
C ARG A 47 -1.35 -8.60 19.60
N ILE A 48 -0.11 -8.70 19.14
CA ILE A 48 0.84 -9.74 19.58
C ILE A 48 1.40 -9.42 20.97
N SER A 49 1.41 -8.14 21.36
CA SER A 49 1.92 -7.68 22.65
C SER A 49 0.87 -7.70 23.79
N GLU A 50 -0.39 -8.05 23.47
CA GLU A 50 -1.50 -8.29 24.41
C GLU A 50 -1.65 -9.79 24.72
#